data_AF-A0A7K6RVW1-F1
#
_entry.id   AF-A0A7K6RVW1-F1
#
_cell.length_a   1.000
_cell.length_b   1.000
_cell.length_c   1.000
_cell.angle_alpha   90.00
_cell.angle_beta   90.00
_cell.angle_gamma   90.00
#
_symmetry.space_group_name_H-M   'P 1'
#
loop_
_entity.id
_entity.type
_entity.pdbx_description
1 polymer ?
#
loop_
_entity_poly.entity_id
_entity_poly.type
_entity_poly.pdbx_seq_one_letter_code
_entity_poly.pdbx_strand_id
1 'polypeptide(L)'
;AGGLCIAQSIKIPREPRPGEFAKVIGRLMETSTARGVVLFAHEDDIRWGAKMAPVQGLEEAASGAITILPKRASVPGFDEYFTSRSLENNRRNLWFHEFWEDDFNCRL
;
A
#
# COMPACT_ATOMS: atom_id res chain seq x y z
N ALA A 1 15.04 15.78 -25.94
CA ALA A 1 15.81 15.02 -24.94
C ALA A 1 15.18 15.26 -23.58
N GLY A 2 14.82 14.19 -22.84
CA GLY A 2 14.19 14.32 -21.52
C GLY A 2 15.21 14.76 -20.48
N GLY A 3 15.07 15.98 -19.96
CA GLY A 3 15.99 16.61 -19.02
C GLY A 3 15.89 16.09 -17.57
N LEU A 4 15.86 14.78 -17.38
CA LEU A 4 15.81 14.14 -16.07
C LEU A 4 17.10 13.38 -15.79
N CYS A 5 17.70 13.61 -14.62
CA CYS A 5 18.86 12.87 -14.14
C CYS A 5 18.49 12.09 -12.88
N ILE A 6 19.01 10.87 -12.75
CA ILE A 6 18.86 10.06 -11.53
C ILE A 6 20.06 10.36 -10.64
N ALA A 7 19.82 10.98 -9.48
CA ALA A 7 20.89 11.32 -8.56
C ALA A 7 21.41 10.09 -7.79
N GLN A 8 20.49 9.22 -7.36
CA GLN A 8 20.81 7.97 -6.66
C GLN A 8 19.80 6.88 -7.04
N SER A 9 20.23 5.63 -7.05
CA SER A 9 19.38 4.44 -7.25
C SER A 9 19.63 3.45 -6.12
N ILE A 10 18.61 3.24 -5.27
CA ILE A 10 18.70 2.41 -4.07
C ILE A 10 17.71 1.24 -4.18
N LYS A 11 18.10 0.07 -3.67
CA LYS A 11 17.24 -1.12 -3.60
C LYS A 11 16.84 -1.38 -2.15
N ILE A 12 15.55 -1.63 -1.93
CA ILE A 12 15.00 -2.03 -0.63
C ILE A 12 14.87 -3.56 -0.66
N PRO A 13 15.51 -4.29 0.28
CA PRO A 13 15.35 -5.75 0.36
C PRO A 13 13.93 -6.10 0.82
N ARG A 14 13.41 -7.25 0.36
CA ARG A 14 12.07 -7.75 0.74
C ARG A 14 11.94 -7.99 2.25
N GLU A 15 13.02 -8.45 2.88
CA GLU A 15 13.10 -8.71 4.32
C GLU A 15 14.23 -7.85 4.92
N PRO A 16 13.97 -6.56 5.18
CA PRO A 16 14.96 -5.64 5.72
C PRO A 16 15.23 -5.96 7.19
N ARG A 17 16.51 -5.93 7.57
CA ARG A 17 16.91 -5.98 8.99
C ARG A 17 16.51 -4.68 9.69
N PRO A 18 16.32 -4.71 11.03
CA PRO A 18 16.10 -3.49 11.81
C PRO A 18 17.16 -2.43 11.48
N GLY A 19 16.71 -1.21 11.16
CA GLY A 19 17.57 -0.08 10.83
C GLY A 19 18.02 0.04 9.36
N GLU A 20 17.73 -0.94 8.48
CA GLU A 20 18.07 -0.82 7.05
C GLU A 20 17.34 0.36 6.38
N PHE A 21 16.07 0.59 6.69
CA PHE A 21 15.33 1.75 6.19
C PHE A 21 15.96 3.09 6.61
N ALA A 22 16.45 3.19 7.85
CA ALA A 22 17.11 4.40 8.33
C ALA A 22 18.40 4.68 7.53
N LYS A 23 19.15 3.64 7.14
CA LYS A 23 20.32 3.78 6.26
C LYS A 23 19.92 4.27 4.86
N VAL A 24 18.81 3.77 4.32
CA VAL A 24 18.28 4.24 3.02
C VAL A 24 17.91 5.72 3.09
N ILE A 25 17.19 6.13 4.14
CA ILE A 25 16.83 7.54 4.37
C ILE A 25 18.09 8.39 4.51
N GLY A 26 19.08 7.95 5.31
CA GLY A 26 20.35 8.65 5.46
C GLY A 26 21.07 8.89 4.12
N ARG A 27 21.15 7.88 3.26
CA ARG A 27 21.76 8.01 1.92
C ARG A 27 21.02 9.00 1.02
N LEU A 28 19.69 8.99 1.04
CA LEU A 28 18.89 9.96 0.29
C LEU A 28 19.16 11.39 0.76
N MET A 29 19.33 11.59 2.08
CA MET A 29 19.64 12.89 2.68
C MET A 29 21.03 13.42 2.32
N GLU A 30 21.98 12.57 1.89
CA GLU A 30 23.30 13.01 1.39
C GLU A 30 23.18 13.84 0.10
N THR A 31 22.12 13.64 -0.68
CA THR A 31 21.86 14.40 -1.92
C THR A 31 20.72 15.41 -1.72
N SER A 32 20.97 16.42 -0.90
CA SER A 32 19.95 17.42 -0.50
C SER A 32 19.34 18.23 -1.66
N THR A 33 20.01 18.30 -2.81
CA THR A 33 19.48 18.95 -4.02
C THR A 33 18.41 18.13 -4.73
N ALA A 34 18.38 16.80 -4.53
CA ALA A 34 17.38 15.90 -5.08
C ALA A 34 16.24 15.69 -4.09
N ARG A 35 15.20 16.52 -4.17
CA ARG A 35 14.04 16.46 -3.25
C ARG A 35 12.94 15.47 -3.66
N GLY A 36 12.95 15.03 -4.92
CA GLY A 36 11.97 14.06 -5.43
C GLY A 36 12.50 12.63 -5.31
N VAL A 37 11.70 11.73 -4.76
CA VAL A 37 12.00 10.30 -4.69
C VAL A 37 10.96 9.54 -5.51
N VAL A 38 11.42 8.77 -6.49
CA VAL A 38 10.55 7.87 -7.26
C VAL A 38 10.66 6.47 -6.68
N LEU A 39 9.58 5.97 -6.09
CA LEU A 39 9.51 4.65 -5.48
C LEU A 39 8.85 3.66 -6.45
N PHE A 40 9.60 2.61 -6.80
CA PHE A 40 9.06 1.43 -7.49
C PHE A 40 9.07 0.27 -6.51
N ALA A 41 7.90 -0.18 -6.13
CA ALA A 41 7.77 -1.39 -5.32
C ALA A 41 6.44 -2.09 -5.59
N HIS A 42 6.40 -3.35 -5.17
CA HIS A 42 5.28 -4.22 -5.45
C HIS A 42 4.03 -3.77 -4.69
N GLU A 43 2.85 -3.87 -5.32
CA GLU A 43 1.58 -3.46 -4.70
C GLU A 43 1.31 -4.27 -3.41
N ASP A 44 1.70 -5.55 -3.37
CA ASP A 44 1.54 -6.39 -2.17
C ASP A 44 2.42 -5.95 -0.99
N ASP A 45 3.56 -5.31 -1.28
CA ASP A 45 4.55 -4.93 -0.27
C ASP A 45 4.21 -3.57 0.36
N ILE A 46 3.71 -2.61 -0.42
CA ILE A 46 3.41 -1.25 0.08
C ILE A 46 1.91 -1.03 0.28
N ARG A 47 1.05 -1.60 -0.56
CA ARG A 47 -0.41 -1.42 -0.55
C ARG A 47 -0.85 0.04 -0.43
N TRP A 48 -0.02 1.01 -0.85
CA TRP A 48 -0.28 2.44 -0.71
C TRP A 48 -1.38 2.86 -1.68
N GLY A 49 -1.06 3.18 -2.93
CA GLY A 49 -2.09 3.54 -3.90
C GLY A 49 -3.04 4.62 -3.36
N ALA A 50 -4.30 4.24 -3.12
CA ALA A 50 -5.35 5.09 -2.55
C ALA A 50 -5.73 4.70 -1.10
N LYS A 51 -5.01 3.75 -0.48
CA LYS A 51 -5.26 3.29 0.88
C LYS A 51 -4.44 4.11 1.88
N MET A 52 -5.07 4.43 3.02
CA MET A 52 -4.41 5.14 4.13
C MET A 52 -3.59 4.24 5.04
N ALA A 53 -3.88 2.94 5.09
CA ALA A 53 -3.24 2.01 6.04
C ALA A 53 -1.69 2.08 6.07
N PRO A 54 -0.97 2.21 4.94
CA PRO A 54 0.50 2.25 4.97
C PRO A 54 1.10 3.56 5.52
N VAL A 55 0.29 4.61 5.63
CA VAL A 55 0.72 5.94 6.09
C VAL A 55 0.08 6.34 7.42
N GLN A 56 -0.62 5.40 8.08
CA GLN A 56 -1.26 5.65 9.36
C GLN A 56 -0.20 6.00 10.42
N GLY A 57 -0.32 7.19 11.02
CA GLY A 57 0.66 7.76 11.96
C GLY A 57 1.89 8.39 11.30
N LEU A 58 1.97 8.42 9.97
CA LEU A 58 3.04 9.02 9.17
C LEU A 58 2.49 10.01 8.12
N GLU A 59 1.30 10.55 8.35
CA GLU A 59 0.55 11.36 7.39
C GLU A 59 1.34 12.61 6.97
N GLU A 60 2.00 13.26 7.92
CA GLU A 60 2.86 14.43 7.66
C GLU A 60 4.02 14.10 6.72
N ALA A 61 4.65 12.92 6.88
CA ALA A 61 5.73 12.48 6.02
C ALA A 61 5.25 12.10 4.61
N ALA A 62 4.00 11.66 4.48
CA ALA A 62 3.36 11.29 3.23
C ALA A 62 2.70 12.48 2.51
N SER A 63 2.65 13.66 3.14
CA SER A 63 2.00 14.84 2.60
C SER A 63 2.63 15.28 1.27
N GLY A 64 1.80 15.46 0.25
CA GLY A 64 2.23 15.82 -1.11
C GLY A 64 2.79 14.66 -1.93
N ALA A 65 2.79 13.42 -1.41
CA ALA A 65 3.14 12.25 -2.19
C ALA A 65 2.14 12.01 -3.34
N ILE A 66 2.66 11.63 -4.50
CA ILE A 66 1.84 11.27 -5.68
C ILE A 66 1.93 9.76 -5.86
N THR A 67 0.78 9.10 -5.85
CA THR A 67 0.67 7.66 -6.17
C THR A 67 0.01 7.48 -7.54
N ILE A 68 0.45 6.47 -8.27
CA ILE A 68 -0.14 6.07 -9.55
C ILE A 68 -0.81 4.73 -9.35
N LEU A 69 -2.06 4.63 -9.77
CA LEU A 69 -2.84 3.40 -9.74
C LEU A 69 -3.46 3.13 -11.12
N PRO A 70 -3.60 1.85 -11.51
CA PRO A 70 -4.43 1.50 -12.65
C PRO A 70 -5.84 2.06 -12.48
N LYS A 71 -6.43 2.55 -13.57
CA LYS A 71 -7.82 3.01 -13.57
C LYS A 71 -8.73 1.83 -13.22
N ARG A 72 -9.49 1.97 -12.14
CA ARG A 72 -10.49 0.98 -11.71
C ARG A 72 -11.87 1.47 -12.14
N ALA A 73 -12.76 0.53 -12.44
CA ALA A 73 -14.17 0.79 -12.69
C ALA A 73 -14.98 -0.10 -11.75
N SER A 74 -16.06 0.44 -11.18
CA SER A 74 -17.00 -0.37 -10.42
C SER A 74 -17.65 -1.40 -11.33
N VAL A 75 -17.77 -2.63 -10.84
CA VAL A 75 -18.51 -3.68 -11.54
C VAL A 75 -19.97 -3.58 -11.12
N PRO A 76 -20.91 -3.27 -12.03
CA PRO A 76 -22.32 -3.13 -11.68
C PRO A 76 -22.84 -4.38 -10.97
N GLY A 77 -23.55 -4.19 -9.86
CA GLY A 77 -24.12 -5.27 -9.05
C GLY A 77 -23.13 -6.01 -8.15
N PHE A 78 -21.81 -5.75 -8.24
CA PHE A 78 -20.84 -6.40 -7.36
C PHE A 78 -21.00 -5.94 -5.91
N ASP A 79 -21.24 -4.65 -5.68
CA ASP A 79 -21.42 -4.11 -4.32
C ASP A 79 -22.65 -4.74 -3.64
N GLU A 80 -23.75 -4.88 -4.38
CA GLU A 80 -24.97 -5.54 -3.88
C GLU A 80 -24.72 -7.04 -3.65
N TYR A 81 -24.06 -7.73 -4.59
CA TYR A 81 -23.67 -9.13 -4.41
C TYR A 81 -22.79 -9.35 -3.18
N PHE A 82 -21.81 -8.47 -2.94
CA PHE A 82 -20.83 -8.61 -1.87
C PHE A 82 -21.45 -8.28 -0.51
N THR A 83 -22.21 -7.18 -0.43
CA THR A 83 -22.89 -6.76 0.81
C THR A 83 -24.07 -7.66 1.19
N SER A 84 -24.66 -8.41 0.26
CA SER A 84 -25.69 -9.40 0.57
C SER A 84 -25.14 -10.72 1.16
N ARG A 85 -23.81 -10.90 1.24
CA ARG A 85 -23.22 -12.14 1.77
C ARG A 85 -23.31 -12.17 3.29
N SER A 86 -23.67 -13.33 3.83
CA SER A 86 -23.74 -13.59 5.27
C SER A 86 -23.20 -14.99 5.58
N LEU A 87 -22.96 -15.28 6.87
CA LEU A 87 -22.46 -16.57 7.32
C LEU A 87 -23.43 -17.72 6.98
N GLU A 88 -24.73 -17.43 6.94
CA GLU A 88 -25.75 -18.41 6.58
C GLU A 88 -25.72 -18.75 5.09
N ASN A 89 -25.48 -17.75 4.23
CA ASN A 89 -25.69 -17.85 2.79
C ASN A 89 -24.39 -17.98 1.96
N ASN A 90 -23.21 -17.94 2.59
CA ASN A 90 -21.91 -17.99 1.92
C ASN A 90 -21.01 -19.17 2.34
N ARG A 91 -21.60 -20.34 2.62
CA ARG A 91 -20.88 -21.55 3.04
C ARG A 91 -19.86 -22.10 2.01
N ARG A 92 -19.91 -21.62 0.77
CA ARG A 92 -18.97 -22.00 -0.30
C ARG A 92 -17.56 -21.45 -0.06
N ASN A 93 -17.46 -20.28 0.57
CA ASN A 93 -16.18 -19.65 0.85
C ASN A 93 -15.71 -20.06 2.25
N LEU A 94 -14.71 -20.94 2.31
CA LEU A 94 -14.17 -21.48 3.56
C LEU A 94 -13.51 -20.40 4.43
N TRP A 95 -13.02 -19.32 3.83
CA TRP A 95 -12.39 -18.21 4.55
C TRP A 95 -13.38 -17.13 4.99
N PHE A 96 -14.67 -17.29 4.70
CA PHE A 96 -15.66 -16.24 4.99
C PHE A 96 -15.88 -16.03 6.49
N HIS A 97 -15.70 -17.08 7.29
CA HIS A 97 -15.78 -17.00 8.75
C HIS A 97 -14.66 -16.12 9.31
N GLU A 98 -13.40 -16.40 8.92
CA GLU A 98 -12.23 -15.63 9.34
C GLU A 98 -12.34 -14.17 8.91
N PHE A 99 -12.75 -13.93 7.66
CA PHE A 99 -13.00 -12.59 7.14
C PHE A 99 -14.06 -11.83 7.98
N TRP A 100 -15.16 -12.50 8.33
CA TRP A 100 -16.25 -11.86 9.07
C TRP A 100 -15.84 -11.47 10.50
N GLU A 101 -15.10 -12.34 11.18
CA GLU A 101 -14.57 -12.07 12.52
C GLU A 101 -13.59 -10.88 12.51
N ASP A 102 -12.71 -10.78 11.49
CA ASP A 102 -11.75 -9.68 11.34
C ASP A 102 -12.44 -8.35 10.98
N ASP A 103 -13.36 -8.36 10.02
CA ASP A 103 -14.03 -7.15 9.51
C ASP A 103 -15.00 -6.54 10.54
N PHE A 104 -15.73 -7.39 11.28
CA PHE A 104 -16.70 -6.95 12.30
C PHE A 104 -16.15 -6.98 13.73
N ASN A 105 -14.88 -7.37 13.91
CA ASN A 105 -14.20 -7.48 15.21
C ASN A 105 -15.03 -8.29 16.24
N CYS A 106 -15.57 -9.43 15.79
CA CYS A 106 -16.39 -10.34 16.59
C CYS A 106 -15.78 -11.75 16.65
N ARG A 107 -16.37 -12.64 17.47
CA ARG A 107 -16.07 -14.07 17.45
C ARG A 107 -17.34 -14.87 17.26
N LEU A 108 -17.25 -15.91 16.44
CA LEU A 108 -18.35 -16.80 16.07
C LEU A 108 -18.30 -18.13 16.84
#